data_AF-A0A8T3WF53-F1
#
_entry.id   AF-A0A8T3WF53-F1
#
_cell.length_a   1.000
_cell.length_b   1.000
_cell.length_c   1.000
_cell.angle_alpha   90.00
_cell.angle_beta   90.00
_cell.angle_gamma   90.00
#
_symmetry.space_group_name_H-M   'P 1'
#
loop_
_entity.id
_entity.type
_entity.pdbx_description
1 polymer ?
#
loop_
_entity_poly.entity_id
_entity_poly.type
_entity_poly.pdbx_seq_one_letter_code
_entity_poly.pdbx_strand_id
1 'polypeptide(L)'
;MVILVETINVLTKINKILNHENKKELDIRNNIDAILSLPITWFDLNFLVIKKAAEYDYLISGVDYIHLASMELNSITKIISADEELDKIDFLKRTDPLEY
;
A
#
# COMPACT_ATOMS: atom_id res chain seq x y z
N MET A 1 0.52 1.57 7.92
CA MET A 1 -0.55 0.63 8.35
C MET A 1 -1.50 0.24 7.23
N VAL A 2 -1.99 1.17 6.39
CA VAL A 2 -3.00 0.86 5.35
C VAL A 2 -2.54 -0.25 4.39
N ILE A 3 -1.28 -0.21 3.94
CA ILE A 3 -0.71 -1.23 3.06
C ILE A 3 -0.79 -2.65 3.65
N LEU A 4 -0.71 -2.79 4.98
CA LEU A 4 -0.82 -4.08 5.65
C LEU A 4 -2.26 -4.60 5.61
N VAL A 5 -3.25 -3.72 5.78
CA VAL A 5 -4.67 -4.06 5.65
C VAL A 5 -4.98 -4.51 4.22
N GLU A 6 -4.46 -3.80 3.22
CA GLU A 6 -4.59 -4.19 1.81
C GLU A 6 -3.92 -5.54 1.53
N THR A 7 -2.74 -5.76 2.09
CA THR A 7 -2.03 -7.05 1.98
C THR A 7 -2.85 -8.19 2.56
N ILE A 8 -3.40 -8.03 3.78
CA ILE A 8 -4.28 -9.03 4.41
C ILE A 8 -5.51 -9.30 3.54
N ASN A 9 -6.12 -8.26 2.96
CA ASN A 9 -7.27 -8.41 2.08
C ASN A 9 -6.93 -9.22 0.83
N VAL A 10 -5.78 -8.96 0.19
CA VAL A 10 -5.30 -9.71 -0.97
C VAL A 10 -5.02 -11.17 -0.59
N LEU A 11 -4.29 -11.42 0.51
CA LEU A 11 -4.01 -12.78 0.98
C LEU A 11 -5.29 -13.56 1.29
N THR A 12 -6.29 -12.90 1.87
CA THR A 12 -7.60 -13.50 2.14
C THR A 12 -8.34 -13.86 0.85
N LYS A 13 -8.29 -12.99 -0.17
CA LYS A 13 -8.87 -13.27 -1.50
C LYS A 13 -8.16 -14.44 -2.18
N ILE A 14 -6.83 -14.51 -2.08
CA ILE A 14 -6.04 -15.64 -2.60
C ILE A 14 -6.45 -16.94 -1.92
N ASN A 15 -6.60 -16.97 -0.59
CA ASN A 15 -7.04 -18.17 0.11
C ASN A 15 -8.43 -18.64 -0.34
N LYS A 16 -9.37 -17.72 -0.62
CA LYS A 16 -10.68 -18.08 -1.18
C LYS A 16 -10.53 -18.79 -2.54
N ILE A 17 -9.64 -18.31 -3.40
CA ILE A 17 -9.36 -18.93 -4.71
C ILE A 17 -8.72 -20.31 -4.52
N LEU A 18 -7.70 -20.41 -3.67
CA LEU A 18 -7.00 -21.68 -3.39
C LEU A 18 -7.95 -22.75 -2.84
N ASN A 19 -8.83 -22.35 -1.92
CA ASN A 19 -9.85 -23.23 -1.36
C ASN A 19 -10.82 -23.73 -2.45
N HIS A 20 -11.32 -22.83 -3.31
CA HIS A 20 -12.14 -23.20 -4.47
C HIS A 20 -11.45 -24.17 -5.43
N GLU A 21 -10.11 -24.08 -5.56
CA GLU A 21 -9.29 -24.95 -6.40
C GLU A 21 -8.80 -26.23 -5.68
N ASN A 22 -9.25 -26.50 -4.45
CA ASN A 22 -8.74 -27.59 -3.59
C ASN A 22 -7.22 -27.58 -3.39
N LYS A 23 -6.61 -26.39 -3.38
CA LYS A 23 -5.18 -26.19 -3.10
C LYS A 23 -4.98 -25.81 -1.64
N LYS A 24 -3.76 -26.04 -1.14
CA LYS A 24 -3.36 -25.65 0.21
C LYS A 24 -3.42 -24.12 0.34
N GLU A 25 -4.14 -23.64 1.35
CA GLU A 25 -4.22 -22.21 1.69
C GLU A 25 -2.87 -21.65 2.18
N LEU A 26 -2.69 -20.34 2.01
CA LEU A 26 -1.57 -19.60 2.59
C LEU A 26 -1.81 -19.40 4.08
N ASP A 27 -0.74 -19.47 4.86
CA ASP A 27 -0.76 -19.03 6.25
C ASP A 27 -0.62 -17.51 6.33
N ILE A 28 -1.76 -16.82 6.43
CA ILE A 28 -1.80 -15.34 6.43
C ILE A 28 -0.95 -14.79 7.57
N ARG A 29 -1.02 -15.37 8.77
CA ARG A 29 -0.28 -14.86 9.93
C ARG A 29 1.22 -14.92 9.69
N ASN A 30 1.73 -16.08 9.26
CA ASN A 30 3.15 -16.24 8.99
C ASN A 30 3.64 -15.32 7.85
N ASN A 31 2.81 -15.06 6.84
CA ASN A 31 3.16 -14.09 5.78
C ASN A 31 3.23 -12.66 6.32
N ILE A 32 2.29 -12.27 7.17
CA ILE A 32 2.28 -10.94 7.80
C ILE A 32 3.46 -10.77 8.76
N ASP A 33 3.75 -11.78 9.59
CA ASP A 33 4.90 -11.76 10.50
C ASP A 33 6.22 -11.64 9.72
N ALA A 34 6.34 -12.31 8.56
CA ALA A 34 7.50 -12.17 7.68
C ALA A 34 7.64 -10.74 7.12
N ILE A 35 6.55 -10.11 6.68
CA ILE A 35 6.58 -8.71 6.21
C ILE A 35 6.96 -7.74 7.34
N LEU A 36 6.37 -7.92 8.53
CA LEU A 36 6.65 -7.10 9.70
C LEU A 36 8.09 -7.27 10.22
N SER A 37 8.75 -8.38 9.90
CA SER A 37 10.15 -8.63 10.25
C SER A 37 11.16 -7.89 9.38
N LEU A 38 10.73 -7.30 8.26
CA LEU A 38 11.60 -6.53 7.38
C LEU A 38 12.09 -5.25 8.08
N PRO A 39 13.34 -4.81 7.82
CA PRO A 39 13.88 -3.57 8.38
C PRO A 39 13.34 -2.33 7.66
N ILE A 40 12.02 -2.16 7.67
CA ILE A 40 11.31 -1.06 7.03
C ILE A 40 10.59 -0.20 8.07
N THR A 41 10.45 1.08 7.76
CA THR A 41 9.70 2.02 8.61
C THR A 41 8.21 1.92 8.32
N TRP A 42 7.42 1.78 9.37
CA TRP A 42 5.98 1.77 9.30
C TRP A 42 5.41 3.14 9.68
N PHE A 43 4.57 3.69 8.81
CA PHE A 43 3.82 4.91 9.10
C PHE A 43 2.41 4.57 9.56
N ASP A 44 2.01 5.13 10.70
CA ASP A 44 0.69 4.93 11.28
C ASP A 44 -0.35 5.85 10.63
N LEU A 45 -1.58 5.36 10.54
CA LEU A 45 -2.71 6.18 10.13
C LEU A 45 -3.18 7.01 11.33
N ASN A 46 -3.18 8.32 11.18
CA ASN A 46 -3.68 9.24 12.20
C ASN A 46 -4.56 10.33 11.57
N PHE A 47 -5.18 11.16 12.41
CA PHE A 47 -6.07 12.22 11.94
C PHE A 47 -5.40 13.26 11.04
N LEU A 48 -4.09 13.51 11.22
CA LEU A 48 -3.35 14.45 10.37
C LEU A 48 -3.24 13.90 8.94
N VAL A 49 -2.94 12.61 8.79
CA VAL A 49 -2.90 11.92 7.49
C VAL A 49 -4.27 11.99 6.81
N ILE A 50 -5.35 11.69 7.54
CA ILE A 50 -6.71 11.72 6.99
C ILE A 50 -7.09 13.15 6.53
N LYS A 51 -6.78 14.15 7.37
CA LYS A 51 -7.06 15.55 7.03
C LYS A 51 -6.31 15.97 5.77
N LYS A 52 -5.02 15.64 5.69
CA LYS A 52 -4.20 15.95 4.51
C LYS A 52 -4.68 15.24 3.26
N ALA A 53 -5.07 13.96 3.37
CA ALA A 53 -5.64 13.19 2.27
C ALA A 53 -6.92 13.83 1.70
N ALA A 54 -7.74 14.44 2.55
CA ALA A 54 -8.96 15.13 2.13
C ALA A 54 -8.72 16.46 1.38
N GLU A 55 -7.48 16.94 1.32
CA GLU A 55 -7.11 18.17 0.59
C GLU A 55 -6.76 17.90 -0.88
N TYR A 56 -6.56 16.63 -1.26
CA TYR A 56 -6.17 16.28 -2.63
C TYR A 56 -7.35 16.24 -3.60
N ASP A 57 -7.05 16.54 -4.86
CA ASP A 57 -7.97 16.53 -5.99
C ASP A 57 -7.48 15.68 -7.18
N TYR A 58 -6.44 14.86 -6.97
CA TYR A 58 -5.92 13.95 -7.98
C TYR A 58 -6.94 12.89 -8.41
N LEU A 59 -6.97 12.50 -9.68
CA LEU A 59 -7.87 11.46 -10.18
C LEU A 59 -7.30 10.05 -9.91
N ILE A 60 -7.29 9.64 -8.64
CA ILE A 60 -6.85 8.33 -8.11
C ILE A 60 -7.80 7.86 -6.99
N SER A 61 -7.59 6.67 -6.44
CA SER A 61 -8.48 6.16 -5.39
C SER A 61 -8.30 6.91 -4.06
N GLY A 62 -9.36 6.93 -3.24
CA GLY A 62 -9.30 7.53 -1.90
C GLY A 62 -8.36 6.81 -0.93
N VAL A 63 -8.01 5.55 -1.19
CA VAL A 63 -6.98 4.84 -0.42
C VAL A 63 -5.59 5.35 -0.80
N ASP A 64 -5.36 5.61 -2.08
CA ASP A 64 -4.10 6.17 -2.57
C ASP A 64 -3.85 7.57 -2.03
N TYR A 65 -4.90 8.38 -1.80
CA TYR A 65 -4.77 9.65 -1.09
C TYR A 65 -4.17 9.48 0.31
N ILE A 66 -4.49 8.40 1.03
CA ILE A 66 -3.94 8.15 2.36
C ILE A 66 -2.46 7.80 2.28
N HIS A 67 -2.06 7.02 1.27
CA HIS A 67 -0.66 6.71 1.00
C HIS A 67 0.10 7.98 0.65
N LEU A 68 -0.40 8.80 -0.28
CA LEU A 68 0.19 10.08 -0.66
C LEU A 68 0.34 11.04 0.52
N ALA A 69 -0.70 11.19 1.34
CA ALA A 69 -0.66 12.04 2.52
C ALA A 69 0.39 11.57 3.52
N SER A 70 0.49 10.26 3.73
CA SER A 70 1.52 9.68 4.58
C SER A 70 2.92 9.97 4.03
N MET A 71 3.11 9.88 2.72
CA MET A 71 4.38 10.18 2.06
C MET A 71 4.75 11.66 2.15
N GLU A 72 3.84 12.56 1.79
CA GLU A 72 4.09 14.01 1.79
C GLU A 72 4.43 14.51 3.20
N LEU A 73 3.66 14.10 4.22
CA LEU A 73 3.90 14.48 5.61
C LEU A 73 5.25 13.96 6.15
N ASN A 74 5.80 12.91 5.55
CA ASN A 74 7.10 12.35 5.91
C ASN A 74 8.21 12.69 4.90
N SER A 75 7.97 13.66 4.01
CA SER A 75 8.93 14.13 2.99
C SER A 75 9.45 13.03 2.06
N ILE A 76 8.62 12.01 1.78
CA ILE A 76 8.96 10.94 0.85
C ILE A 76 8.49 11.34 -0.55
N THR A 77 9.44 11.55 -1.47
CA THR A 77 9.16 12.00 -2.85
C THR A 77 9.40 10.93 -3.91
N LYS A 78 9.66 9.68 -3.49
CA LYS A 78 9.89 8.55 -4.39
C LYS A 78 9.08 7.34 -3.94
N ILE A 79 8.46 6.64 -4.88
CA ILE A 79 7.75 5.38 -4.63
C ILE A 79 8.19 4.31 -5.62
N ILE A 80 8.22 3.06 -5.17
CA ILE A 80 8.23 1.88 -6.04
C ILE A 80 6.79 1.38 -6.12
N SER A 81 6.18 1.44 -7.30
CA SER A 81 4.78 1.02 -7.48
C SER A 81 4.52 0.61 -8.93
N ALA A 82 3.77 -0.47 -9.09
CA ALA A 82 3.24 -0.91 -10.38
C ALA A 82 2.01 -0.09 -10.82
N ASP A 83 1.51 0.81 -9.97
CA ASP A 83 0.36 1.66 -10.28
C ASP A 83 0.81 2.93 -11.02
N GLU A 84 0.61 2.93 -12.34
CA GLU A 84 0.90 4.07 -13.23
C GLU A 84 0.03 5.29 -12.93
N GLU A 85 -1.10 5.16 -12.21
CA GLU A 85 -1.92 6.32 -11.86
C GLU A 85 -1.18 7.33 -10.97
N LEU A 86 -0.15 6.87 -10.25
CA LEU A 86 0.71 7.69 -9.41
C LEU A 86 1.67 8.59 -10.22
N ASP A 87 1.81 8.37 -11.53
CA ASP A 87 2.57 9.27 -12.41
C ASP A 87 1.88 10.64 -12.57
N LYS A 88 0.61 10.76 -12.16
CA LYS A 88 -0.18 12.01 -12.17
C LYS A 88 0.16 12.94 -10.98
N ILE A 89 1.01 12.53 -10.05
CA ILE A 89 1.23 13.22 -8.76
C ILE A 89 2.48 14.10 -8.82
N ASP A 90 2.31 15.42 -8.73
CA ASP A 90 3.38 16.38 -9.01
C ASP A 90 4.61 16.27 -8.09
N PHE A 91 4.42 15.94 -6.81
CA PHE A 91 5.52 15.89 -5.83
C PHE A 91 6.18 14.52 -5.72
N LEU A 92 5.69 13.52 -6.47
CA LEU A 92 6.08 12.13 -6.32
C LEU A 92 6.70 11.59 -7.60
N LYS A 93 7.88 10.97 -7.47
CA LYS A 93 8.49 10.20 -8.55
C LYS A 93 8.21 8.71 -8.36
N ARG A 94 7.41 8.12 -9.24
CA ARG A 94 7.24 6.67 -9.32
C ARG A 94 8.44 6.03 -10.01
N THR A 95 8.82 4.84 -9.54
CA THR A 95 9.70 3.91 -10.24
C THR A 95 8.93 2.60 -10.41
N ASP A 96 8.89 2.09 -11.63
CA ASP A 96 8.29 0.79 -11.88
C ASP A 96 9.14 -0.30 -11.18
N PRO A 97 8.53 -1.25 -10.45
CA PRO A 97 9.27 -2.35 -9.83
C PRO A 97 10.14 -3.15 -10.82
N LEU A 98 9.77 -3.20 -12.10
CA LEU A 98 10.52 -3.89 -13.15
C LEU A 98 11.75 -3.10 -13.63
N GLU A 99 11.85 -1.82 -13.28
CA GLU A 99 12.95 -0.93 -13.66
C GLU A 99 13.94 -0.66 -12.50
N TYR A 100 13.70 -1.23 -11.33
CA TYR A 100 14.45 -0.98 -10.09
C TYR A 100 15.74 -1.79 -9.96
#